data_AF-A0A0S7ZFY3-F1
#
_entry.id   AF-A0A0S7ZFY3-F1
#
_cell.length_a   1.000
_cell.length_b   1.000
_cell.length_c   1.000
_cell.angle_alpha   90.00
_cell.angle_beta   90.00
_cell.angle_gamma   90.00
#
_symmetry.space_group_name_H-M   'P 1'
#
loop_
_entity.id
_entity.type
_entity.pdbx_description
1 polymer ?
#
loop_
_entity_poly.entity_id
_entity_poly.type
_entity_poly.pdbx_seq_one_letter_code
_entity_poly.pdbx_strand_id
1 'polypeptide(L)'
;MPVIDFSAHHFTQADFDEGTEKHQRHTYHLKQRDLVTLNLDYRQMGVGGDNSWGARPHEQYTLPVRGYSYGFRLRPFSAADGSPADLSKQRFPAPNP
;
A
#
# COMPACT_ATOMS: atom_id res chain seq x y z
N MET A 1 -4.57 11.14 14.43
CA MET A 1 -5.17 10.26 13.41
C MET A 1 -4.18 9.13 13.13
N PRO A 2 -4.61 7.87 12.94
CA PRO A 2 -3.70 6.84 12.47
C PRO A 2 -3.21 7.22 11.07
N VAL A 3 -1.90 7.14 10.85
CA VAL A 3 -1.27 7.40 9.55
C VAL A 3 -1.03 6.02 8.94
N ILE A 4 -1.87 5.67 7.98
CA ILE A 4 -1.75 4.45 7.17
C ILE A 4 -1.57 4.88 5.73
N ASP A 5 -0.62 4.26 5.04
CA ASP A 5 -0.50 4.37 3.59
C ASP A 5 -1.23 3.19 2.97
N PHE A 6 -2.01 3.44 1.92
CA PHE A 6 -2.76 2.40 1.24
C PHE A 6 -2.91 2.68 -0.25
N SER A 7 -3.14 1.62 -1.01
CA SER A 7 -3.60 1.70 -2.40
C SER A 7 -4.60 0.61 -2.69
N ALA A 8 -5.53 0.85 -3.62
CA ALA A 8 -6.54 -0.11 -4.04
C ALA A 8 -6.69 -0.10 -5.56
N HIS A 9 -6.65 -1.27 -6.20
CA HIS A 9 -6.75 -1.38 -7.66
C HIS A 9 -7.29 -2.74 -8.14
N HIS A 10 -7.83 -2.78 -9.36
CA HIS A 10 -8.41 -3.97 -10.01
C HIS A 10 -7.39 -4.85 -10.76
N PHE A 11 -6.15 -4.83 -10.30
CA PHE A 11 -5.01 -5.55 -10.88
C PHE A 11 -4.25 -6.25 -9.76
N THR A 12 -3.51 -7.32 -10.02
CA THR A 12 -2.55 -7.84 -9.04
C THR A 12 -1.20 -7.14 -9.21
N GLN A 13 -0.31 -7.23 -8.24
CA GLN A 13 1.05 -6.68 -8.38
C GLN A 13 1.79 -7.27 -9.59
N ALA A 14 1.55 -8.56 -9.89
CA ALA A 14 2.15 -9.26 -11.02
C ALA A 14 1.67 -8.74 -12.38
N ASP A 15 0.54 -8.04 -12.47
CA ASP A 15 0.11 -7.45 -13.75
C ASP A 15 1.01 -6.30 -14.19
N PHE A 16 1.53 -5.56 -13.22
CA PHE A 16 2.44 -4.44 -13.44
C PHE A 16 3.88 -4.89 -13.63
N ASP A 17 4.19 -6.16 -13.35
CA ASP A 17 5.51 -6.73 -13.54
C ASP A 17 5.64 -7.32 -14.95
N GLU A 18 6.61 -6.84 -15.71
CA GLU A 18 6.96 -7.42 -17.01
C GLU A 18 7.81 -8.69 -16.86
N GLY A 19 8.34 -8.97 -15.65
CA GLY A 19 9.29 -10.03 -15.42
C GLY A 19 10.70 -9.61 -15.83
N THR A 20 11.56 -10.58 -16.12
CA THR A 20 12.98 -10.33 -16.42
C THR A 20 13.22 -9.79 -17.83
N GLU A 21 12.27 -9.97 -18.75
CA GLU A 21 12.38 -9.53 -20.13
C GLU A 21 11.49 -8.31 -20.40
N LYS A 22 11.96 -7.41 -21.26
CA LYS A 22 11.20 -6.21 -21.63
C LYS A 22 10.16 -6.57 -22.69
N HIS A 23 8.88 -6.37 -22.36
CA HIS A 23 7.77 -6.70 -23.26
C HIS A 23 7.13 -5.46 -23.93
N GLN A 24 7.67 -4.26 -23.69
CA GLN A 24 7.13 -2.99 -24.19
C GLN A 24 5.63 -2.86 -23.90
N ARG A 25 5.20 -3.08 -22.65
CA ARG A 25 3.77 -2.98 -22.34
C ARG A 25 3.27 -1.55 -22.41
N HIS A 26 2.00 -1.44 -22.76
CA HIS A 26 1.21 -0.23 -22.76
C HIS A 26 0.00 -0.45 -21.85
N THR A 27 -0.65 0.64 -21.45
CA THR A 27 -1.78 0.61 -20.50
C THR A 27 -2.90 -0.35 -20.91
N TYR A 28 -3.18 -0.49 -22.21
CA TYR A 28 -4.23 -1.37 -22.73
C TYR A 28 -3.90 -2.87 -22.67
N HIS A 29 -2.65 -3.26 -22.35
CA HIS A 29 -2.31 -4.66 -22.11
C HIS A 29 -2.76 -5.14 -20.72
N LEU A 30 -3.03 -4.23 -19.79
CA LEU A 30 -3.54 -4.57 -18.47
C LEU A 30 -5.03 -4.87 -18.54
N LYS A 31 -5.41 -6.11 -18.19
CA LYS A 31 -6.81 -6.53 -18.11
C LYS A 31 -7.31 -6.39 -16.68
N GLN A 32 -8.33 -5.56 -16.48
CA GLN A 32 -8.99 -5.45 -15.19
C GLN A 32 -9.55 -6.80 -14.75
N ARG A 33 -9.52 -7.04 -13.44
CA ARG A 33 -10.02 -8.25 -12.82
C ARG A 33 -11.23 -7.97 -11.94
N ASP A 34 -12.07 -8.99 -11.78
CA ASP A 34 -13.17 -8.99 -10.81
C ASP A 34 -12.64 -9.27 -9.39
N LEU A 35 -11.73 -8.40 -8.93
CA LEU A 35 -11.18 -8.37 -7.58
C LEU A 35 -10.69 -6.96 -7.26
N VAL A 36 -10.43 -6.70 -5.98
CA VAL A 36 -9.69 -5.52 -5.53
C VAL A 36 -8.45 -5.98 -4.79
N THR A 37 -7.29 -5.57 -5.27
CA THR A 37 -6.03 -5.67 -4.51
C THR A 37 -5.94 -4.45 -3.62
N LEU A 38 -5.76 -4.68 -2.32
CA LEU A 38 -5.58 -3.66 -1.29
C LEU A 38 -4.19 -3.82 -0.67
N ASN A 39 -3.37 -2.78 -0.78
CA ASN A 39 -2.06 -2.70 -0.12
C ASN A 39 -2.22 -1.85 1.15
N LEU A 40 -1.69 -2.33 2.28
CA LEU A 40 -1.73 -1.66 3.58
C LEU A 40 -0.31 -1.60 4.13
N ASP A 41 0.32 -0.44 4.00
CA ASP A 41 1.76 -0.32 4.17
C ASP A 41 2.10 0.42 5.47
N TYR A 42 3.14 -0.05 6.16
CA TYR A 42 3.79 0.75 7.20
C TYR A 42 4.36 2.01 6.57
N ARG A 43 5.16 1.81 5.52
CA ARG A 43 5.85 2.80 4.68
C ARG A 43 6.26 2.15 3.36
N GLN A 44 6.36 2.96 2.32
CA GLN A 44 7.03 2.63 1.06
C GLN A 44 8.29 3.48 0.90
N MET A 45 9.36 2.92 0.31
CA MET A 45 10.53 3.72 -0.04
C MET A 45 10.15 4.78 -1.08
N GLY A 46 10.77 5.95 -1.01
CA GLY A 46 10.62 7.00 -2.02
C GLY A 46 11.00 6.52 -3.42
N VAL A 47 10.42 7.14 -4.45
CA VAL A 47 10.68 6.77 -5.85
C VAL A 47 12.04 7.28 -6.34
N GLY A 48 12.49 8.44 -5.82
CA GLY A 48 13.67 9.15 -6.32
C GLY A 48 13.32 10.05 -7.51
N GLY A 49 14.26 10.25 -8.43
CA GLY A 49 14.01 11.01 -9.66
C GLY A 49 14.92 12.21 -9.92
N ASP A 50 15.96 12.44 -9.10
CA ASP A 50 16.98 13.46 -9.39
C ASP A 50 17.62 13.24 -10.78
N ASN A 51 17.78 11.97 -11.15
CA ASN A 51 17.91 11.54 -12.54
C ASN A 51 17.30 10.14 -12.73
N SER A 52 17.13 9.74 -13.99
CA SER A 52 16.52 8.45 -14.37
C SER A 52 17.54 7.38 -14.75
N TRP A 53 18.83 7.54 -14.37
CA TRP A 53 19.92 6.66 -14.80
C TRP A 53 20.93 6.33 -13.69
N GLY A 54 20.50 6.38 -12.43
CA GLY A 54 21.28 5.81 -11.31
C GLY A 54 21.13 6.53 -9.96
N ALA A 55 20.58 7.73 -9.93
CA ALA A 55 20.31 8.40 -8.66
C ALA A 55 19.28 7.61 -7.84
N ARG A 56 19.57 7.43 -6.54
CA ARG A 56 18.68 6.79 -5.58
C ARG A 56 17.82 7.84 -4.86
N PRO A 57 16.69 7.43 -4.24
CA PRO A 57 15.96 8.30 -3.32
C PRO A 57 16.88 8.84 -2.22
N HIS A 58 16.69 10.09 -1.80
CA HIS A 58 17.45 10.68 -0.69
C HIS A 58 17.26 9.87 0.59
N GLU A 59 18.28 9.83 1.45
CA GLU A 59 18.34 8.93 2.61
C GLU A 59 17.12 9.03 3.52
N GLN A 60 16.57 10.24 3.74
CA GLN A 60 15.39 10.44 4.58
C GLN A 60 14.11 9.76 4.05
N TYR A 61 14.08 9.36 2.77
CA TYR A 61 12.97 8.65 2.12
C TYR A 61 13.27 7.17 1.89
N THR A 62 14.31 6.62 2.53
CA THR A 62 14.67 5.20 2.43
C THR A 62 14.23 4.39 3.65
N LEU A 63 14.12 3.07 3.48
CA LEU A 63 13.87 2.12 4.57
C LEU A 63 15.15 1.32 4.83
N PRO A 64 15.97 1.71 5.83
CA PRO A 64 17.22 0.99 6.14
C PRO A 64 16.94 -0.43 6.65
N VAL A 65 17.91 -1.33 6.47
CA VAL A 65 17.82 -2.72 6.93
C VAL A 65 17.87 -2.77 8.46
N ARG A 66 16.70 -2.93 9.08
CA ARG A 66 16.52 -3.10 10.53
C ARG A 66 15.19 -3.80 10.81
N GLY A 67 14.97 -4.17 12.07
CA GLY A 67 13.66 -4.64 12.51
C GLY A 67 12.60 -3.55 12.43
N TYR A 68 11.43 -3.87 11.88
CA TYR A 68 10.24 -3.03 11.87
C TYR A 68 9.07 -3.81 12.45
N SER A 69 8.19 -3.12 13.17
CA SER A 69 6.92 -3.67 13.64
C SER A 69 5.82 -2.70 13.27
N TYR A 70 4.77 -3.22 12.64
CA TYR A 70 3.63 -2.44 12.20
C TYR A 70 2.37 -3.27 12.42
N GLY A 71 1.29 -2.61 12.84
CA GLY A 71 0.02 -3.25 13.14
C GLY A 71 -1.12 -2.36 12.69
N PHE A 72 -2.12 -2.99 12.11
CA PHE A 72 -3.39 -2.37 11.73
C PHE A 72 -4.52 -3.31 12.13
N ARG A 73 -5.75 -2.80 12.03
CA ARG A 73 -6.95 -3.55 12.37
C ARG A 73 -7.99 -3.38 11.30
N LEU A 74 -8.55 -4.50 10.87
CA LEU A 74 -9.69 -4.54 9.96
C LEU A 74 -10.95 -4.89 10.76
N ARG A 75 -11.99 -4.07 10.59
CA ARG A 75 -13.33 -4.34 11.14
C ARG A 75 -14.33 -4.22 10.00
N PRO A 76 -15.02 -5.32 9.63
CA PRO A 76 -16.20 -5.22 8.79
C PRO A 76 -17.25 -4.33 9.44
N PHE A 77 -17.93 -3.52 8.64
CA PHE A 77 -19.07 -2.72 9.10
C PHE A 77 -20.19 -2.78 8.06
N SER A 78 -21.39 -2.49 8.52
CA SER A 78 -22.60 -2.37 7.72
C SER A 78 -23.21 -0.98 7.92
N ALA A 79 -24.21 -0.63 7.11
CA ALA A 79 -24.96 0.61 7.30
C ALA A 79 -25.65 0.70 8.68
N ALA A 80 -25.89 -0.44 9.36
CA ALA A 80 -26.49 -0.48 10.69
C ALA A 80 -25.50 -0.11 11.81
N ASP A 81 -24.19 -0.18 11.57
CA ASP A 81 -23.16 0.11 12.58
C ASP A 81 -22.94 1.62 12.82
N GLY A 82 -23.65 2.48 12.07
CA GLY A 82 -23.48 3.93 12.11
C GLY A 82 -22.44 4.44 11.11
N SER A 83 -21.99 5.68 11.31
CA SER A 83 -21.09 6.36 10.38
C SER A 83 -19.70 5.70 10.34
N PRO A 84 -19.15 5.36 9.15
CA PRO A 84 -17.80 4.83 9.02
C PRO A 84 -16.73 5.77 9.60
N ALA A 85 -16.96 7.08 9.52
CA ALA A 85 -16.06 8.08 10.08
C ALA A 85 -15.97 7.99 11.61
N ASP A 86 -17.05 7.62 12.29
CA ASP A 86 -17.06 7.49 13.75
C ASP A 86 -16.50 6.13 14.17
N LEU A 87 -16.86 5.06 13.45
CA LEU A 87 -16.31 3.72 13.64
C LEU A 87 -14.78 3.68 13.51
N SER A 88 -14.21 4.45 12.56
CA SER A 88 -12.76 4.51 12.34
C SER A 88 -11.98 5.20 13.48
N LYS A 89 -12.64 6.08 14.25
CA LYS A 89 -12.03 6.82 15.36
C LYS A 89 -12.10 6.08 16.69
N GLN A 90 -12.91 5.04 16.78
CA GLN A 90 -13.03 4.23 17.99
C GLN A 90 -11.68 3.61 18.34
N ARG A 91 -11.16 3.96 19.52
CA ARG A 91 -9.99 3.31 20.11
C ARG A 91 -10.43 2.01 20.74
N PHE A 92 -9.70 0.94 20.46
CA PHE A 92 -9.91 -0.35 21.10
C PHE A 92 -8.75 -0.56 22.08
N PRO A 93 -9.00 -1.20 23.24
CA PRO A 93 -7.94 -1.48 24.20
C PRO A 93 -6.82 -2.24 23.48
N ALA A 94 -5.57 -1.86 23.78
CA ALA A 94 -4.42 -2.56 23.22
C ALA A 94 -4.52 -4.05 23.57
N PRO A 95 -4.15 -4.97 22.66
CA PRO A 95 -4.02 -6.37 23.03
C PRO A 95 -3.05 -6.45 24.22
N ASN A 96 -3.43 -7.21 25.27
CA ASN A 96 -2.56 -7.45 26.42
C ASN A 96 -1.21 -8.02 25.93
N PRO A 97 -0.09 -7.62 26.56
CA PRO A 97 1.24 -8.10 26.19
C PRO A 97 1.37 -9.62 26.31
#